data_AF-A0A1S3HP30-F1
#
_entry.id   AF-A0A1S3HP30-F1
#
_cell.length_a   1.000
_cell.length_b   1.000
_cell.length_c   1.000
_cell.angle_alpha   90.00
_cell.angle_beta   90.00
_cell.angle_gamma   90.00
#
_symmetry.space_group_name_H-M   'P 1'
#
loop_
_entity.id
_entity.type
_entity.pdbx_description
1 polymer ?
#
loop_
_entity_poly.entity_id
_entity_poly.type
_entity_poly.pdbx_seq_one_letter_code
_entity_poly.pdbx_strand_id
1 'polypeptide(L)'
;MYATLAVVTALNSTHLTVTFSTTPPVVWVLDLTTPNATDILEENPVVGEVLVLHFKASPGDVVGVGNTQKLMMKFFSNFSGEHLTICSMPQGSCPTGQCIIRGDPHIKQFEGDQFLFSGFCRYILSETLPGAAEEFNITGTFVYNKPGSTRTMIQEVLIHVRNMTIEMTTDGIVKVDGVVVVAAIAPQDVGHGVMLYLDPKDFPRTVVDLRGVLKVELTTPVGALKRKGHRATINIPETYGGYLNGLCGNLNGDPTDDNNPCDGGPPADCFVDDDSCA
;
A
#
# COMPACT_ATOMS: atom_id res chain seq x y z
N MET A 1 17.29 -21.51 21.59
CA MET A 1 18.30 -20.75 20.81
C MET A 1 17.52 -19.66 20.10
N TYR A 2 17.74 -18.38 20.43
CA TYR A 2 17.02 -17.28 19.78
C TYR A 2 17.69 -17.00 18.43
N ALA A 3 17.09 -17.47 17.35
CA ALA A 3 17.55 -17.10 16.01
C ALA A 3 17.00 -15.72 15.68
N THR A 4 17.88 -14.73 15.59
CA THR A 4 17.57 -13.39 15.12
C THR A 4 17.46 -13.40 13.60
N LEU A 5 16.34 -12.87 13.10
CA LEU A 5 16.04 -12.60 11.70
C LEU A 5 15.96 -13.85 10.81
N ALA A 6 14.72 -14.24 10.48
CA ALA A 6 14.41 -15.16 9.41
C ALA A 6 14.08 -14.35 8.16
N VAL A 7 14.83 -14.57 7.06
CA VAL A 7 14.44 -14.05 5.74
C VAL A 7 13.52 -15.09 5.12
N VAL A 8 12.27 -14.69 4.85
CA VAL A 8 11.31 -15.54 4.14
C VAL A 8 11.30 -15.14 2.67
N THR A 9 11.70 -16.06 1.80
CA THR A 9 11.78 -15.85 0.35
C THR A 9 11.00 -16.95 -0.34
N ALA A 10 9.97 -16.62 -1.09
CA ALA A 10 9.28 -17.61 -1.90
C ALA A 10 10.14 -18.04 -3.11
N LEU A 11 10.20 -19.36 -3.34
CA LEU A 11 10.86 -19.97 -4.49
C LEU A 11 9.94 -20.00 -5.71
N ASN A 12 8.66 -20.30 -5.48
CA ASN A 12 7.60 -20.33 -6.49
C ASN A 12 6.22 -20.27 -5.78
N SER A 13 5.13 -20.44 -6.55
CA SER A 13 3.75 -20.42 -6.05
C SER A 13 3.42 -21.50 -5.01
N THR A 14 4.33 -22.45 -4.79
CA THR A 14 4.11 -23.60 -3.92
C THR A 14 5.24 -23.84 -2.92
N HIS A 15 6.28 -23.01 -2.89
CA HIS A 15 7.45 -23.24 -2.03
C HIS A 15 7.95 -21.94 -1.39
N LEU A 16 8.12 -21.93 -0.06
CA LEU A 16 8.71 -20.83 0.70
C LEU A 16 10.09 -21.23 1.24
N THR A 17 11.05 -20.33 1.22
CA THR A 17 12.37 -20.52 1.83
C THR A 17 12.46 -19.68 3.09
N VAL A 18 12.84 -20.28 4.22
CA VAL A 18 13.12 -19.56 5.46
C VAL A 18 14.61 -19.69 5.76
N THR A 19 15.34 -18.59 5.68
CA THR A 19 16.79 -18.55 5.95
C THR A 19 17.05 -17.94 7.31
N PHE A 20 17.67 -18.72 8.19
CA PHE A 20 18.05 -18.26 9.53
C PHE A 20 19.51 -17.81 9.53
N SER A 21 19.79 -16.68 10.20
CA SER A 21 21.16 -16.15 10.37
C SER A 21 21.94 -16.96 11.43
N THR A 22 22.22 -18.23 11.12
CA THR A 22 23.10 -19.12 11.90
C THR A 22 24.46 -19.27 11.22
N THR A 23 25.46 -19.80 11.93
CA THR A 23 26.76 -20.16 11.35
C THR A 23 27.02 -21.66 11.56
N PRO A 24 26.94 -22.50 10.50
CA PRO A 24 26.61 -22.17 9.11
C PRO A 24 25.13 -21.77 8.94
N PRO A 25 24.79 -21.02 7.86
CA PRO A 25 23.41 -20.62 7.59
C PRO A 25 22.54 -21.86 7.33
N VAL A 26 21.38 -21.90 7.97
CA VAL A 26 20.40 -22.97 7.77
C VAL A 26 19.26 -22.43 6.92
N VAL A 27 18.97 -23.14 5.82
CA VAL A 27 17.93 -22.80 4.84
C VAL A 27 16.86 -23.88 4.88
N TRP A 28 15.61 -23.49 5.10
CA TRP A 28 14.45 -24.39 5.12
C TRP A 28 13.59 -24.14 3.88
N VAL A 29 13.14 -25.20 3.21
CA VAL A 29 12.17 -25.11 2.11
C VAL A 29 10.85 -25.70 2.59
N LEU A 30 9.81 -24.88 2.62
CA LEU A 30 8.45 -25.26 2.96
C LEU A 30 7.68 -25.50 1.67
N ASP A 31 7.28 -26.75 1.41
CA ASP A 31 6.42 -27.14 0.30
C ASP A 31 4.95 -27.03 0.71
N LEU A 32 4.22 -26.17 0.00
CA LEU A 32 2.80 -25.85 0.22
C LEU A 32 1.87 -26.76 -0.61
N THR A 33 2.40 -27.65 -1.46
CA THR A 33 1.60 -28.59 -2.28
C THR A 33 1.32 -29.91 -1.60
N THR A 34 2.00 -30.22 -0.51
CA THR A 34 1.87 -31.50 0.18
C THR A 34 1.05 -31.32 1.47
N PRO A 35 -0.21 -31.81 1.51
CA PRO A 35 -1.06 -31.74 2.71
C PRO A 35 -0.49 -32.50 3.91
N ASN A 36 0.52 -33.36 3.67
CA ASN A 36 1.15 -34.26 4.63
C ASN A 36 2.61 -33.89 4.95
N ALA A 37 3.11 -32.71 4.54
CA ALA A 37 4.38 -32.20 5.03
C ALA A 37 4.21 -31.62 6.46
N THR A 38 3.90 -32.52 7.40
CA THR A 38 3.98 -32.32 8.85
C THR A 38 3.25 -31.11 9.43
N ASP A 39 1.93 -31.24 9.48
CA ASP A 39 1.04 -30.93 10.61
C ASP A 39 1.68 -30.19 11.81
N ILE A 40 1.41 -28.89 11.94
CA ILE A 40 0.46 -28.28 12.89
C ILE A 40 0.54 -26.75 12.67
N LEU A 41 -0.40 -26.19 11.91
CA LEU A 41 -0.93 -24.89 12.30
C LEU A 41 -1.78 -25.19 13.55
N GLU A 42 -1.54 -24.52 14.69
CA GLU A 42 -2.49 -24.59 15.79
C GLU A 42 -3.89 -24.19 15.26
N GLU A 43 -4.97 -24.64 15.91
CA GLU A 43 -6.35 -24.22 15.55
C GLU A 43 -6.51 -22.68 15.49
N ASN A 44 -5.56 -21.93 16.08
CA ASN A 44 -5.32 -20.51 15.83
C ASN A 44 -3.80 -20.22 15.76
N PRO A 45 -3.18 -20.18 14.56
CA PRO A 45 -1.75 -19.87 14.44
C PRO A 45 -1.45 -18.39 14.70
N VAL A 46 -2.48 -17.55 14.84
CA VAL A 46 -2.38 -16.11 15.12
C VAL A 46 -2.75 -15.85 16.58
N VAL A 47 -1.79 -15.36 17.36
CA VAL A 47 -1.98 -14.94 18.75
C VAL A 47 -1.65 -13.46 18.87
N GLY A 48 -2.68 -12.62 18.82
CA GLY A 48 -2.52 -11.15 18.75
C GLY A 48 -1.82 -10.74 17.46
N GLU A 49 -0.66 -10.08 17.58
CA GLU A 49 0.18 -9.70 16.42
C GLU A 49 1.21 -10.78 16.05
N VAL A 50 1.10 -12.01 16.57
CA VAL A 50 2.13 -13.05 16.36
C VAL A 50 1.57 -14.21 15.54
N LEU A 51 2.16 -14.48 14.37
CA LEU A 51 1.97 -15.74 13.66
C LEU A 51 2.99 -16.75 14.18
N VAL A 52 2.48 -17.88 14.65
CA VAL A 52 3.23 -19.00 15.19
C VAL A 52 3.12 -20.16 14.21
N LEU A 53 4.24 -20.53 13.60
CA LEU A 53 4.33 -21.71 12.76
C LEU A 53 5.12 -22.78 13.51
N HIS A 54 4.51 -23.95 13.72
CA HIS A 54 5.19 -25.13 14.25
C HIS A 54 5.56 -26.04 13.09
N PHE A 55 6.84 -26.39 13.01
CA PHE A 55 7.34 -27.32 12.01
C PHE A 55 7.94 -28.54 12.69
N LYS A 56 7.58 -29.72 12.19
CA LYS A 56 8.21 -30.97 12.59
C LYS A 56 9.33 -31.27 11.60
N ALA A 57 10.59 -31.32 12.07
CA ALA A 57 11.70 -31.66 11.19
C ALA A 57 11.54 -33.09 10.64
N SER A 58 11.93 -33.30 9.38
CA SER A 58 12.03 -34.62 8.77
C SER A 58 12.91 -35.55 9.64
N PRO A 59 12.60 -36.85 9.75
CA PRO A 59 13.46 -37.79 10.46
C PRO A 59 14.82 -37.88 9.73
N GLY A 60 15.86 -37.22 10.26
CA GLY A 60 17.23 -37.32 9.73
C GLY A 60 18.08 -36.06 9.85
N ASP A 61 17.47 -34.88 10.02
CA ASP A 61 18.21 -33.63 9.77
C ASP A 61 19.00 -33.09 10.98
N VAL A 62 18.70 -33.49 12.22
CA VAL A 62 19.50 -33.12 13.40
C VAL A 62 19.43 -34.19 14.49
N VAL A 63 20.57 -34.80 14.86
CA VAL A 63 20.65 -35.73 16.00
C VAL A 63 20.70 -34.93 17.30
N GLY A 64 19.72 -35.13 18.19
CA GLY A 64 19.76 -34.67 19.59
C GLY A 64 18.94 -33.42 19.94
N VAL A 65 18.15 -32.87 19.01
CA VAL A 65 17.23 -31.76 19.28
C VAL A 65 15.80 -32.26 19.05
N GLY A 66 14.89 -32.07 20.02
CA GLY A 66 13.50 -32.48 19.89
C GLY A 66 12.88 -31.94 18.59
N ASN A 67 12.12 -32.78 17.89
CA ASN A 67 11.73 -32.62 16.48
C ASN A 67 10.67 -31.53 16.21
N THR A 68 10.53 -30.50 17.04
CA THR A 68 9.53 -29.44 16.84
C THR A 68 10.20 -28.08 16.98
N GLN A 69 10.25 -27.32 15.88
CA GLN A 69 10.77 -25.95 15.88
C GLN A 69 9.62 -24.96 15.73
N LYS A 70 9.67 -23.88 16.51
CA LYS A 70 8.67 -22.82 16.57
C LYS A 70 9.22 -21.57 15.90
N LEU A 71 8.66 -21.19 14.76
CA LEU A 71 8.89 -19.88 14.15
C LEU A 71 7.82 -18.92 14.66
N MET A 72 8.26 -17.82 15.29
CA MET A 72 7.38 -16.76 15.75
C MET A 72 7.64 -15.51 14.92
N MET A 73 6.66 -15.12 14.11
CA MET A 73 6.68 -13.88 13.34
C MET A 73 5.82 -12.87 14.09
N LYS A 74 6.43 -11.81 14.63
CA LYS A 74 5.71 -10.72 15.29
C LYS A 74 5.47 -9.60 14.28
N PHE A 75 4.22 -9.31 13.99
CA PHE A 75 3.76 -8.17 13.21
C PHE A 75 3.62 -6.94 14.11
N PHE A 76 3.60 -5.76 13.51
CA PHE A 76 3.47 -4.47 14.21
C PHE A 76 2.04 -3.91 14.15
N SER A 77 1.07 -4.75 13.76
CA SER A 77 -0.35 -4.43 13.72
C SER A 77 -1.20 -5.68 13.94
N ASN A 78 -2.39 -5.51 14.52
CA ASN A 78 -3.38 -6.57 14.67
C ASN A 78 -3.86 -7.07 13.28
N PHE A 79 -3.87 -8.39 13.09
CA PHE A 79 -4.50 -9.02 11.93
C PHE A 79 -5.99 -9.23 12.23
N SER A 80 -6.87 -8.69 11.39
CA SER A 80 -8.28 -9.05 11.32
C SER A 80 -8.61 -9.38 9.86
N GLY A 81 -8.43 -10.64 9.46
CA GLY A 81 -8.76 -11.10 8.11
C GLY A 81 -8.53 -12.60 7.96
N GLU A 82 -9.41 -13.28 7.22
CA GLU A 82 -9.33 -14.73 6.94
C GLU A 82 -8.19 -15.10 5.95
N HIS A 83 -7.48 -14.12 5.39
CA HIS A 83 -6.46 -14.33 4.36
C HIS A 83 -5.11 -13.67 4.72
N LEU A 84 -4.06 -14.50 4.86
CA LEU A 84 -2.67 -14.06 4.97
C LEU A 84 -2.03 -14.05 3.56
N THR A 85 -1.96 -12.89 2.92
CA THR A 85 -1.31 -12.77 1.61
C THR A 85 0.20 -12.57 1.80
N ILE A 86 0.97 -13.65 1.69
CA ILE A 86 2.44 -13.60 1.67
C ILE A 86 2.87 -13.23 0.23
N CYS A 87 3.24 -11.96 0.01
CA CYS A 87 3.83 -11.57 -1.27
C CYS A 87 5.24 -12.17 -1.41
N SER A 88 5.33 -13.19 -2.26
CA SER A 88 6.55 -13.78 -2.78
C SER A 88 7.36 -12.77 -3.60
N MET A 89 8.44 -12.17 -3.09
CA MET A 89 9.36 -11.40 -3.95
C MET A 89 10.84 -11.57 -3.57
N PRO A 90 11.77 -11.60 -4.55
CA PRO A 90 13.21 -11.71 -4.34
C PRO A 90 13.87 -10.48 -3.67
N GLN A 91 13.11 -9.41 -3.39
CA GLN A 91 13.60 -8.18 -2.76
C GLN A 91 12.72 -7.65 -1.59
N GLY A 92 11.74 -8.42 -1.12
CA GLY A 92 11.02 -8.12 0.12
C GLY A 92 9.92 -7.03 0.08
N SER A 93 9.39 -6.66 -1.09
CA SER A 93 8.20 -5.80 -1.21
C SER A 93 7.16 -6.44 -2.14
N CYS A 94 5.86 -6.37 -1.81
CA CYS A 94 4.79 -6.76 -2.74
C CYS A 94 4.90 -5.98 -4.05
N PRO A 95 4.61 -6.60 -5.22
CA PRO A 95 4.32 -5.85 -6.44
C PRO A 95 3.21 -4.82 -6.18
N THR A 96 3.33 -3.63 -6.78
CA THR A 96 2.39 -2.53 -6.61
C THR A 96 2.01 -1.93 -7.95
N GLY A 97 0.73 -1.70 -8.17
CA GLY A 97 0.25 -0.79 -9.20
C GLY A 97 0.56 0.65 -8.82
N GLN A 98 0.98 1.47 -9.79
CA GLN A 98 1.34 2.87 -9.56
C GLN A 98 0.50 3.81 -10.41
N CYS A 99 -0.36 4.58 -9.74
CA CYS A 99 -1.11 5.67 -10.34
C CYS A 99 -0.37 7.00 -10.17
N ILE A 100 -0.30 7.81 -11.23
CA ILE A 100 0.36 9.12 -11.21
C ILE A 100 -0.59 10.17 -11.77
N ILE A 101 -0.83 11.23 -11.01
CA ILE A 101 -1.60 12.40 -11.42
C ILE A 101 -0.64 13.58 -11.49
N ARG A 102 -0.51 14.23 -12.65
CA ARG A 102 0.44 15.34 -12.83
C ARG A 102 0.02 16.32 -13.92
N GLY A 103 0.43 17.58 -13.77
CA GLY A 103 0.23 18.60 -14.80
C GLY A 103 -1.24 19.03 -14.94
N ASP A 104 -1.70 19.22 -16.17
CA ASP A 104 -3.09 19.54 -16.56
C ASP A 104 -3.88 18.26 -16.83
N PRO A 105 -4.47 17.65 -15.80
CA PRO A 105 -3.89 16.46 -15.22
C PRO A 105 -3.85 15.32 -16.23
N HIS A 106 -2.63 14.92 -16.55
CA HIS A 106 -2.37 13.61 -17.14
C HIS A 106 -2.45 12.60 -15.99
N ILE A 107 -3.44 11.71 -16.07
CA ILE A 107 -3.61 10.60 -15.13
C ILE A 107 -3.03 9.38 -15.82
N LYS A 108 -2.08 8.72 -15.14
CA LYS A 108 -1.62 7.37 -15.45
C LYS A 108 -2.26 6.45 -14.42
N GLN A 109 -3.03 5.47 -14.86
CA GLN A 109 -3.67 4.44 -14.04
C GLN A 109 -2.67 3.41 -13.54
N PHE A 110 -3.10 2.54 -12.63
CA PHE A 110 -2.23 1.56 -11.98
C PHE A 110 -1.51 0.63 -12.96
N GLU A 111 -2.16 0.27 -14.07
CA GLU A 111 -1.65 -0.67 -15.09
C GLU A 111 -0.96 0.02 -16.26
N GLY A 112 -1.03 1.36 -16.30
CA GLY A 112 -0.19 2.20 -17.13
C GLY A 112 -0.90 2.98 -18.23
N ASP A 113 -2.20 2.73 -18.41
CA ASP A 113 -3.05 3.51 -19.29
C ASP A 113 -3.14 4.98 -18.84
N GLN A 114 -3.33 5.87 -19.81
CA GLN A 114 -3.20 7.30 -19.60
C GLN A 114 -4.31 8.10 -20.28
N PHE A 115 -4.88 9.04 -19.55
CA PHE A 115 -5.87 9.97 -20.07
C PHE A 115 -5.66 11.39 -19.54
N LEU A 116 -6.23 12.36 -20.25
CA LEU A 116 -6.31 13.76 -19.82
C LEU A 116 -7.61 13.96 -19.05
N PHE A 117 -7.51 14.56 -17.87
CA PHE A 117 -8.65 14.88 -17.04
C PHE A 117 -8.80 16.40 -16.87
N SER A 118 -10.03 16.90 -16.82
CA SER A 118 -10.30 18.35 -16.72
C SER A 118 -11.40 18.70 -15.71
N GLY A 119 -11.60 17.84 -14.71
CA GLY A 119 -12.47 18.13 -13.56
C GLY A 119 -11.87 19.19 -12.64
N PHE A 120 -12.72 19.98 -11.97
CA PHE A 120 -12.35 21.13 -11.12
C PHE A 120 -12.92 21.04 -9.69
N CYS A 121 -13.22 19.83 -9.23
CA CYS A 121 -13.81 19.53 -7.93
C CYS A 121 -13.06 18.37 -7.25
N ARG A 122 -13.69 17.74 -6.27
CA ARG A 122 -13.20 16.50 -5.64
C ARG A 122 -13.68 15.26 -6.39
N TYR A 123 -12.75 14.33 -6.59
CA TYR A 123 -13.02 13.05 -7.26
C TYR A 123 -12.36 11.89 -6.51
N ILE A 124 -12.94 10.71 -6.63
CA ILE A 124 -12.37 9.46 -6.13
C ILE A 124 -11.16 9.09 -7.00
N LEU A 125 -9.97 9.11 -6.40
CA LEU A 125 -8.75 8.70 -7.06
C LEU A 125 -8.62 7.17 -7.01
N SER A 126 -8.84 6.59 -5.83
CA SER A 126 -8.88 5.15 -5.63
C SER A 126 -9.61 4.84 -4.32
N GLU A 127 -10.53 3.88 -4.35
CA GLU A 127 -11.20 3.36 -3.18
C GLU A 127 -11.36 1.84 -3.28
N THR A 128 -11.53 1.20 -2.14
CA THR A 128 -11.72 -0.25 -2.06
C THR A 128 -13.18 -0.63 -2.17
N LEU A 129 -13.45 -1.66 -2.95
CA LEU A 129 -14.75 -2.32 -3.03
C LEU A 129 -14.89 -3.39 -1.92
N PRO A 130 -16.13 -3.83 -1.60
CA PRO A 130 -16.35 -4.91 -0.65
C PRO A 130 -15.51 -6.16 -0.97
N GLY A 131 -14.84 -6.71 0.04
CA GLY A 131 -13.97 -7.88 -0.10
C GLY A 131 -12.47 -7.57 -0.22
N ALA A 132 -12.09 -6.30 -0.30
CA ALA A 132 -10.70 -5.88 -0.12
C ALA A 132 -10.17 -6.24 1.28
N ALA A 133 -8.85 -6.48 1.38
CA ALA A 133 -8.21 -6.89 2.64
C ALA A 133 -8.21 -5.79 3.72
N GLU A 134 -8.24 -4.53 3.32
CA GLU A 134 -8.35 -3.35 4.19
C GLU A 134 -9.21 -2.32 3.45
N GLU A 135 -10.07 -1.60 4.16
CA GLU A 135 -10.92 -0.56 3.57
C GLU A 135 -10.18 0.78 3.53
N PHE A 136 -10.18 1.43 2.37
CA PHE A 136 -9.72 2.82 2.23
C PHE A 136 -10.46 3.58 1.12
N ASN A 137 -10.44 4.91 1.23
CA ASN A 137 -10.90 5.82 0.20
C ASN A 137 -9.90 6.98 0.06
N ILE A 138 -9.44 7.22 -1.16
CA ILE A 138 -8.52 8.30 -1.52
C ILE A 138 -9.22 9.21 -2.51
N THR A 139 -9.45 10.46 -2.12
CA THR A 139 -10.03 11.49 -3.00
C THR A 139 -9.02 12.59 -3.27
N GLY A 140 -9.18 13.27 -4.40
CA GLY A 140 -8.31 14.34 -4.85
C GLY A 140 -9.13 15.55 -5.28
N THR A 141 -8.76 16.72 -4.78
CA THR A 141 -9.39 17.99 -5.17
C THR A 141 -8.56 18.65 -6.25
N PHE A 142 -9.20 18.89 -7.40
CA PHE A 142 -8.62 19.57 -8.54
C PHE A 142 -9.13 21.00 -8.61
N VAL A 143 -8.26 21.95 -8.93
CA VAL A 143 -8.61 23.37 -9.06
C VAL A 143 -8.05 23.94 -10.35
N TYR A 144 -8.63 25.04 -10.85
CA TYR A 144 -8.05 25.74 -12.01
C TYR A 144 -6.64 26.24 -11.69
N ASN A 145 -5.72 26.08 -12.65
CA ASN A 145 -4.31 26.42 -12.42
C ASN A 145 -4.07 27.94 -12.22
N LYS A 146 -4.98 28.77 -12.72
CA LYS A 146 -5.03 30.22 -12.55
C LYS A 146 -6.44 30.73 -12.87
N PRO A 147 -6.79 31.95 -12.41
CA PRO A 147 -8.07 32.57 -12.76
C PRO A 147 -8.31 32.60 -14.28
N GLY A 148 -9.49 32.12 -14.71
CA GLY A 148 -9.90 32.08 -16.11
C GLY A 148 -9.25 30.98 -16.97
N SER A 149 -8.55 30.01 -16.38
CA SER A 149 -8.06 28.83 -17.12
C SER A 149 -9.12 27.74 -17.20
N THR A 150 -9.04 26.92 -18.25
CA THR A 150 -9.76 25.65 -18.37
C THR A 150 -8.91 24.45 -17.93
N ARG A 151 -7.63 24.67 -17.61
CA ARG A 151 -6.72 23.60 -17.16
C ARG A 151 -6.74 23.52 -15.66
N THR A 152 -6.90 22.31 -15.14
CA THR A 152 -6.92 22.04 -13.71
C THR A 152 -5.60 21.45 -13.22
N MET A 153 -5.44 21.34 -11.91
CA MET A 153 -4.30 20.73 -11.25
C MET A 153 -4.73 20.18 -9.90
N ILE A 154 -4.08 19.11 -9.43
CA ILE A 154 -4.33 18.58 -8.10
C ILE A 154 -3.79 19.53 -7.03
N GLN A 155 -4.61 19.83 -6.03
CA GLN A 155 -4.27 20.74 -4.93
C GLN A 155 -4.26 20.03 -3.57
N GLU A 156 -5.13 19.05 -3.40
CA GLU A 156 -5.35 18.32 -2.14
C GLU A 156 -5.56 16.83 -2.41
N VAL A 157 -5.12 16.00 -1.47
CA VAL A 157 -5.44 14.58 -1.38
C VAL A 157 -5.98 14.30 0.02
N LEU A 158 -7.14 13.64 0.09
CA LEU A 158 -7.80 13.22 1.32
C LEU A 158 -7.83 11.70 1.38
N ILE A 159 -7.30 11.12 2.45
CA ILE A 159 -7.19 9.67 2.65
C ILE A 159 -8.03 9.30 3.87
N HIS A 160 -8.97 8.38 3.70
CA HIS A 160 -9.67 7.70 4.78
C HIS A 160 -9.18 6.27 4.86
N VAL A 161 -8.65 5.87 6.01
CA VAL A 161 -8.16 4.50 6.26
C VAL A 161 -8.15 4.24 7.77
N ARG A 162 -8.58 3.05 8.22
CA ARG A 162 -8.61 2.67 9.65
C ARG A 162 -9.30 3.69 10.57
N ASN A 163 -10.40 4.28 10.12
CA ASN A 163 -11.13 5.33 10.84
C ASN A 163 -10.28 6.59 11.15
N MET A 164 -9.20 6.80 10.38
CA MET A 164 -8.41 8.04 10.38
C MET A 164 -8.68 8.81 9.10
N THR A 165 -8.64 10.13 9.19
CA THR A 165 -8.72 11.04 8.05
C THR A 165 -7.41 11.80 7.92
N ILE A 166 -6.76 11.72 6.76
CA ILE A 166 -5.48 12.38 6.49
C ILE A 166 -5.66 13.32 5.30
N GLU A 167 -5.55 14.61 5.56
CA GLU A 167 -5.57 15.67 4.54
C GLU A 167 -4.14 16.06 4.18
N MET A 168 -3.80 16.08 2.90
CA MET A 168 -2.51 16.51 2.37
C MET A 168 -2.74 17.61 1.33
N THR A 169 -2.05 18.73 1.46
CA THR A 169 -2.12 19.82 0.47
C THR A 169 -0.77 20.02 -0.22
N THR A 170 -0.81 20.48 -1.47
CA THR A 170 0.41 20.83 -2.22
C THR A 170 1.16 22.04 -1.68
N ASP A 171 0.61 22.76 -0.68
CA ASP A 171 1.32 23.78 0.10
C ASP A 171 2.06 23.20 1.31
N GLY A 172 2.01 21.89 1.50
CA GLY A 172 2.74 21.16 2.53
C GLY A 172 2.04 21.08 3.89
N ILE A 173 0.79 21.51 3.98
CA ILE A 173 -0.03 21.31 5.17
C ILE A 173 -0.54 19.87 5.16
N VAL A 174 -0.36 19.19 6.29
CA VAL A 174 -0.93 17.87 6.58
C VAL A 174 -1.81 17.98 7.80
N LYS A 175 -3.03 17.44 7.74
CA LYS A 175 -3.87 17.24 8.93
C LYS A 175 -4.17 15.76 9.12
N VAL A 176 -4.16 15.32 10.36
CA VAL A 176 -4.61 14.00 10.78
C VAL A 176 -5.76 14.22 11.75
N ASP A 177 -6.94 13.73 11.41
CA ASP A 177 -8.20 13.95 12.15
C ASP A 177 -8.45 15.43 12.50
N GLY A 178 -8.20 16.31 11.52
CA GLY A 178 -8.33 17.76 11.64
C GLY A 178 -7.20 18.47 12.40
N VAL A 179 -6.26 17.74 12.99
CA VAL A 179 -5.10 18.30 13.70
C VAL A 179 -3.92 18.45 12.75
N VAL A 180 -3.34 19.65 12.66
CA VAL A 180 -2.16 19.90 11.82
C VAL A 180 -0.95 19.14 12.37
N VAL A 181 -0.31 18.35 11.51
CA VAL A 181 0.90 17.58 11.82
C VAL A 181 2.01 18.01 10.89
N VAL A 182 3.21 18.27 11.44
CA VAL A 182 4.39 18.60 10.64
C VAL A 182 5.07 17.31 10.20
N ALA A 183 5.22 17.12 8.88
CA ALA A 183 5.98 16.00 8.34
C ALA A 183 7.49 16.24 8.49
N ALA A 184 8.19 15.32 9.15
CA ALA A 184 9.64 15.33 9.29
C ALA A 184 10.32 14.40 8.27
N ILE A 185 11.63 14.56 8.04
CA ILE A 185 12.40 13.65 7.16
C ILE A 185 12.41 12.22 7.71
N ALA A 186 12.45 12.08 9.04
CA ALA A 186 12.33 10.78 9.69
C ALA A 186 10.85 10.35 9.71
N PRO A 187 10.54 9.09 9.32
CA PRO A 187 9.20 8.52 9.46
C PRO A 187 8.66 8.61 10.89
N GLN A 188 7.46 9.16 11.03
CA GLN A 188 6.70 9.24 12.27
C GLN A 188 5.39 8.48 12.13
N ASP A 189 5.10 7.61 13.10
CA ASP A 189 3.79 6.96 13.20
C ASP A 189 2.78 8.00 13.70
N VAL A 190 1.76 8.29 12.90
CA VAL A 190 0.71 9.25 13.24
C VAL A 190 -0.56 8.57 13.77
N GLY A 191 -0.53 7.25 13.96
CA GLY A 191 -1.64 6.44 14.43
C GLY A 191 -1.84 5.21 13.56
N HIS A 192 -2.25 4.11 14.20
CA HIS A 192 -2.68 2.88 13.51
C HIS A 192 -1.65 2.32 12.51
N GLY A 193 -0.35 2.57 12.74
CA GLY A 193 0.75 2.12 11.88
C GLY A 193 0.92 2.93 10.59
N VAL A 194 0.24 4.07 10.48
CA VAL A 194 0.38 5.00 9.34
C VAL A 194 1.63 5.85 9.54
N MET A 195 2.59 5.72 8.65
CA MET A 195 3.82 6.49 8.68
C MET A 195 3.69 7.76 7.84
N LEU A 196 3.91 8.92 8.44
CA LEU A 196 4.03 10.20 7.76
C LEU A 196 5.51 10.60 7.66
N TYR A 197 5.95 11.11 6.52
CA TYR A 197 7.28 11.73 6.40
C TYR A 197 7.39 12.66 5.20
N LEU A 198 8.46 13.43 5.19
CA LEU A 198 8.92 14.25 4.08
C LEU A 198 10.08 13.54 3.38
N ASP A 199 9.93 13.22 2.11
CA ASP A 199 11.06 12.88 1.23
C ASP A 199 11.58 14.17 0.59
N PRO A 200 12.78 14.68 0.96
CA PRO A 200 13.31 15.92 0.42
C PRO A 200 14.05 15.74 -0.93
N LYS A 201 14.17 14.52 -1.45
CA LYS A 201 15.00 14.23 -2.63
C LYS A 201 14.32 14.63 -3.94
N ASP A 202 15.10 15.20 -4.85
CA ASP A 202 14.72 15.64 -6.20
C ASP A 202 13.54 16.64 -6.21
N PHE A 203 12.32 16.12 -6.13
CA PHE A 203 11.08 16.86 -5.99
C PHE A 203 10.50 16.51 -4.62
N PRO A 204 10.57 17.42 -3.64
CA PRO A 204 10.15 17.09 -2.29
C PRO A 204 8.68 16.65 -2.23
N ARG A 205 8.40 15.61 -1.44
CA ARG A 205 7.07 15.00 -1.31
C ARG A 205 6.76 14.71 0.14
N THR A 206 5.55 15.05 0.56
CA THR A 206 4.97 14.46 1.77
C THR A 206 4.49 13.06 1.41
N VAL A 207 4.79 12.09 2.25
CA VAL A 207 4.48 10.68 2.05
C VAL A 207 3.66 10.17 3.23
N VAL A 208 2.54 9.54 2.90
CA VAL A 208 1.74 8.71 3.81
C VAL A 208 1.93 7.26 3.38
N ASP A 209 2.49 6.45 4.25
CA ASP A 209 2.85 5.05 3.99
C ASP A 209 2.22 4.16 5.06
N LEU A 210 1.22 3.38 4.65
CA LEU A 210 0.68 2.28 5.43
C LEU A 210 1.13 0.98 4.76
N ARG A 211 2.21 0.41 5.29
CA ARG A 211 2.91 -0.73 4.70
C ARG A 211 1.96 -1.89 4.40
N GLY A 212 1.97 -2.36 3.15
CA GLY A 212 1.12 -3.46 2.70
C GLY A 212 -0.33 -3.07 2.39
N VAL A 213 -0.69 -1.79 2.53
CA VAL A 213 -2.02 -1.27 2.21
C VAL A 213 -1.94 -0.21 1.11
N LEU A 214 -1.30 0.92 1.40
CA LEU A 214 -1.21 2.05 0.47
C LEU A 214 0.02 2.90 0.74
N LYS A 215 0.53 3.54 -0.32
CA LYS A 215 1.52 4.61 -0.21
C LYS A 215 1.13 5.78 -1.11
N VAL A 216 0.84 6.92 -0.49
CA VAL A 216 0.45 8.16 -1.17
C VAL A 216 1.54 9.20 -1.02
N GLU A 217 1.95 9.78 -2.14
CA GLU A 217 2.96 10.83 -2.19
C GLU A 217 2.36 12.08 -2.83
N LEU A 218 2.41 13.22 -2.14
CA LEU A 218 2.00 14.51 -2.69
C LEU A 218 3.19 15.45 -2.70
N THR A 219 3.43 16.10 -3.83
CA THR A 219 4.50 17.10 -3.93
C THR A 219 4.30 18.21 -2.92
N THR A 220 5.35 18.60 -2.21
CA THR A 220 5.32 19.58 -1.12
C THR A 220 6.47 20.57 -1.26
N PRO A 221 6.28 21.87 -1.01
CA PRO A 221 7.34 22.85 -1.06
C PRO A 221 8.28 22.72 0.15
N VAL A 222 9.59 22.73 -0.08
CA VAL A 222 10.60 22.77 0.99
C VAL A 222 11.57 23.92 0.76
N GLY A 223 11.58 24.89 1.68
CA GLY A 223 12.48 26.05 1.61
C GLY A 223 12.33 26.85 0.30
N ALA A 224 13.44 27.09 -0.40
CA ALA A 224 13.46 27.81 -1.67
C ALA A 224 13.20 26.91 -2.91
N LEU A 225 12.90 25.61 -2.73
CA LEU A 225 12.58 24.69 -3.82
C LEU A 225 11.18 24.99 -4.36
N LYS A 226 11.11 26.07 -5.15
CA LYS A 226 9.90 26.67 -5.74
C LYS A 226 9.38 25.96 -6.99
N ARG A 227 9.81 24.72 -7.29
CA ARG A 227 9.09 23.96 -8.32
C ARG A 227 7.84 23.38 -7.66
N LYS A 228 6.81 24.24 -7.61
CA LYS A 228 5.41 23.88 -7.31
C LYS A 228 5.00 22.77 -8.28
N GLY A 229 5.20 21.53 -7.88
CA GLY A 229 4.68 20.40 -8.61
C GLY A 229 3.29 20.12 -8.10
N HIS A 230 2.35 19.92 -9.02
CA HIS A 230 1.03 19.41 -8.72
C HIS A 230 1.02 17.95 -9.14
N ARG A 231 1.70 17.12 -8.33
CA ARG A 231 1.85 15.69 -8.60
C ARG A 231 1.49 14.89 -7.36
N ALA A 232 0.56 13.97 -7.54
CA ALA A 232 0.27 12.89 -6.62
C ALA A 232 0.73 11.56 -7.24
N THR A 233 1.27 10.67 -6.41
CA THR A 233 1.58 9.28 -6.78
C THR A 233 0.92 8.37 -5.74
N ILE A 234 0.13 7.41 -6.20
CA ILE A 234 -0.55 6.42 -5.34
C ILE A 234 -0.01 5.05 -5.73
N ASN A 235 0.52 4.31 -4.76
CA ASN A 235 0.96 2.93 -4.95
C ASN A 235 0.10 2.03 -4.07
N ILE A 236 -0.57 1.07 -4.71
CA ILE A 236 -1.39 0.07 -4.04
C ILE A 236 -0.82 -1.33 -4.38
N PRO A 237 -0.70 -2.26 -3.43
CA PRO A 237 -0.31 -3.63 -3.71
C PRO A 237 -1.26 -4.30 -4.73
N GLU A 238 -0.70 -5.10 -5.63
CA GLU A 238 -1.49 -5.85 -6.64
C GLU A 238 -2.50 -6.82 -6.02
N THR A 239 -2.36 -7.12 -4.72
CA THR A 239 -3.33 -7.94 -3.96
C THR A 239 -4.71 -7.29 -3.82
N TYR A 240 -4.84 -5.98 -4.12
CA TYR A 240 -6.10 -5.27 -4.18
C TYR A 240 -6.74 -5.30 -5.58
N GLY A 241 -6.07 -5.91 -6.57
CA GLY A 241 -6.53 -5.97 -7.95
C GLY A 241 -7.94 -6.54 -8.08
N GLY A 242 -8.79 -5.87 -8.83
CA GLY A 242 -10.21 -6.19 -8.99
C GLY A 242 -11.10 -5.80 -7.80
N TYR A 243 -10.53 -5.26 -6.72
CA TYR A 243 -11.24 -4.72 -5.56
C TYR A 243 -11.04 -3.20 -5.42
N LEU A 244 -10.70 -2.52 -6.51
CA LEU A 244 -10.50 -1.07 -6.55
C LEU A 244 -11.45 -0.42 -7.55
N ASN A 245 -11.81 0.82 -7.24
CA ASN A 245 -12.57 1.72 -8.11
C ASN A 245 -11.98 3.14 -8.02
N GLY A 246 -12.23 3.99 -9.02
CA GLY A 246 -11.78 5.38 -9.04
C GLY A 246 -10.86 5.71 -10.20
N LEU A 247 -10.49 6.98 -10.37
CA LEU A 247 -9.71 7.48 -11.52
C LEU A 247 -8.39 6.75 -11.81
N CYS A 248 -7.85 6.01 -10.84
CA CYS A 248 -6.64 5.21 -10.99
C CYS A 248 -6.86 3.80 -11.56
N GLY A 249 -8.11 3.39 -11.84
CA GLY A 249 -8.45 2.07 -12.37
C GLY A 249 -8.64 1.00 -11.29
N ASN A 250 -8.84 -0.25 -11.74
CA ASN A 250 -9.22 -1.37 -10.87
C ASN A 250 -8.05 -2.33 -10.51
N LEU A 251 -6.89 -2.19 -11.17
CA LEU A 251 -5.68 -3.00 -10.96
C LEU A 251 -5.89 -4.52 -11.18
N ASN A 252 -6.82 -4.93 -12.05
CA ASN A 252 -7.15 -6.35 -12.31
C ASN A 252 -6.21 -7.07 -13.32
N GLY A 253 -5.28 -6.35 -13.94
CA GLY A 253 -4.32 -6.81 -14.94
C GLY A 253 -4.78 -6.71 -16.40
N ASP A 254 -5.93 -6.09 -16.68
CA ASP A 254 -6.49 -5.86 -18.02
C ASP A 254 -6.60 -4.36 -18.35
N PRO A 255 -5.58 -3.77 -19.01
CA PRO A 255 -5.60 -2.34 -19.34
C PRO A 255 -6.70 -1.98 -20.36
N THR A 256 -7.40 -2.94 -20.97
CA THR A 256 -8.43 -2.60 -21.96
C THR A 256 -9.72 -2.05 -21.32
N ASP A 257 -9.95 -2.33 -20.04
CA ASP A 257 -11.11 -1.82 -19.28
C ASP A 257 -10.84 -0.50 -18.53
N ASP A 258 -9.58 -0.09 -18.46
CA ASP A 258 -9.11 1.12 -17.77
C ASP A 258 -9.68 2.42 -18.36
N ASN A 259 -10.19 2.41 -19.60
CA ASN A 259 -10.82 3.59 -20.20
C ASN A 259 -12.09 4.05 -19.47
N ASN A 260 -12.66 3.20 -18.61
CA ASN A 260 -13.85 3.51 -17.82
C ASN A 260 -13.62 3.22 -16.31
N PRO A 261 -12.81 4.04 -15.64
CA PRO A 261 -12.26 3.75 -14.31
C PRO A 261 -13.29 3.77 -13.15
N CYS A 262 -14.50 4.31 -13.37
CA CYS A 262 -15.51 4.52 -12.32
C CYS A 262 -16.65 3.50 -12.49
N ASP A 263 -16.43 2.25 -12.08
CA ASP A 263 -17.36 1.11 -12.25
C ASP A 263 -17.79 0.87 -13.71
N GLY A 264 -16.86 1.06 -14.66
CA GLY A 264 -17.16 0.96 -16.08
C GLY A 264 -17.84 2.20 -16.67
N GLY A 265 -17.93 3.30 -15.89
CA GLY A 265 -18.32 4.63 -16.34
C GLY A 265 -17.13 5.56 -16.68
N PRO A 266 -17.39 6.69 -17.37
CA PRO A 266 -16.37 7.68 -17.69
C PRO A 266 -15.74 8.31 -16.44
N PRO A 267 -14.53 8.90 -16.54
CA PRO A 267 -13.85 9.57 -15.43
C PRO A 267 -14.68 10.61 -14.65
N ALA A 268 -15.68 11.22 -15.28
CA ALA A 268 -16.54 12.21 -14.65
C ALA A 268 -17.45 11.61 -13.55
N ASP A 269 -17.72 10.30 -13.62
CA ASP A 269 -18.62 9.60 -12.68
C ASP A 269 -17.96 9.36 -11.31
N CYS A 270 -16.64 9.50 -11.22
CA CYS A 270 -15.89 9.46 -9.95
C CYS A 270 -16.09 10.72 -9.09
N PHE A 271 -17.05 11.59 -9.42
CA PHE A 271 -17.33 12.83 -8.72
C PHE A 271 -17.85 12.58 -7.29
N VAL A 272 -17.40 13.39 -6.33
CA VAL A 272 -17.90 13.37 -4.95
C VAL A 272 -18.89 14.52 -4.76
N ASP A 273 -20.14 14.20 -4.46
CA ASP A 273 -21.20 15.20 -4.22
C ASP A 273 -21.09 15.79 -2.79
N ASP A 274 -20.24 16.80 -2.64
CA ASP A 274 -19.88 17.39 -1.34
C ASP A 274 -19.73 18.93 -1.37
N ASP A 275 -20.37 19.59 -2.33
CA ASP A 275 -20.22 21.03 -2.59
C ASP A 275 -18.78 21.47 -2.95
N SER A 276 -17.82 20.56 -3.21
CA SER A 276 -16.45 20.94 -3.62
C SER A 276 -16.37 21.67 -4.97
N CYS A 277 -17.46 21.68 -5.73
CA CYS A 277 -17.59 22.40 -6.99
C CYS A 277 -18.10 23.85 -6.86
N ALA A 278 -18.45 24.31 -5.66
CA ALA A 278 -19.15 25.59 -5.43
C ALA A 278 -18.22 26.83 -5.43
#